data_AF-A0A7L4PIH7-F1
#
_entry.id   AF-A0A7L4PIH7-F1
#
_cell.length_a   1.000
_cell.length_b   1.000
_cell.length_c   1.000
_cell.angle_alpha   90.00
_cell.angle_beta   90.00
_cell.angle_gamma   90.00
#
_symmetry.space_group_name_H-M   'P 1'
#
loop_
_entity.id
_entity.type
_entity.pdbx_description
1 polymer ?
#
loop_
_entity_poly.entity_id
_entity_poly.type
_entity_poly.pdbx_seq_one_letter_code
_entity_poly.pdbx_strand_id
1 'polypeptide(L)'
;MRSNMRCHRFIIVIGLMALLVAQAGAQTSHYLASDPAVREMRESLDMPRPSTAGDAAASDSLPMTAPLNVSGIWHLELTDGTSIDLALNQSDDVLFGRGNVTAPPGLKQAAVSGMVSGSNLKLDVVPTDGMELYAISLDVSKLPLAGSYTRFGVYIEPQSGTARAAWMPY
;
A
#
# COMPACT_ATOMS: atom_id res chain seq x y z
N MET A 1 31.88 27.17 15.69
CA MET A 1 30.58 27.54 15.08
C MET A 1 30.62 27.24 13.59
N ARG A 2 30.10 26.07 13.18
CA ARG A 2 29.89 25.72 11.75
C ARG A 2 28.70 24.76 11.66
N SER A 3 27.54 25.26 12.07
CA SER A 3 26.23 24.68 11.81
C SER A 3 25.47 25.75 11.07
N ASN A 4 25.25 25.60 9.76
CA ASN A 4 24.26 26.34 8.95
C ASN A 4 24.35 26.01 7.44
N MET A 5 24.52 24.75 7.05
CA MET A 5 24.38 24.37 5.62
C MET A 5 23.54 23.12 5.36
N ARG A 6 23.07 22.41 6.40
CA ARG A 6 22.18 21.25 6.25
C ARG A 6 20.69 21.62 6.25
N CYS A 7 20.31 22.77 6.84
CA CYS A 7 18.92 23.21 6.91
C CYS A 7 18.40 23.79 5.58
N HIS A 8 19.28 24.34 4.74
CA HIS A 8 18.88 24.98 3.48
C HIS A 8 18.47 23.98 2.38
N ARG A 9 19.01 22.76 2.41
CA ARG A 9 18.68 21.71 1.44
C ARG A 9 17.31 21.08 1.68
N PHE A 10 16.84 21.06 2.93
CA PHE A 10 15.50 20.58 3.27
C PHE A 10 14.39 21.60 2.94
N ILE A 11 14.67 22.90 3.08
CA ILE A 11 13.70 23.96 2.73
C ILE A 11 13.41 24.01 1.22
N ILE A 12 14.43 23.80 0.38
CA ILE A 12 14.27 23.82 -1.08
C ILE A 12 13.40 22.64 -1.57
N VAL A 13 13.52 21.45 -0.95
CA VAL A 13 12.73 20.27 -1.33
C VAL A 13 11.26 20.41 -0.93
N ILE A 14 10.96 21.03 0.21
CA ILE A 14 9.57 21.30 0.65
C ILE A 14 8.91 22.37 -0.25
N GLY A 15 9.65 23.40 -0.65
CA GLY A 15 9.13 24.42 -1.56
C GLY A 15 8.78 23.89 -2.96
N LEU A 16 9.54 22.91 -3.47
CA LEU A 16 9.31 22.33 -4.79
C LEU A 16 8.11 21.37 -4.84
N MET A 17 7.78 20.71 -3.71
CA MET A 17 6.57 19.90 -3.57
C MET A 17 5.28 20.74 -3.43
N ALA A 18 5.36 21.94 -2.84
CA ALA A 18 4.19 22.82 -2.72
C ALA A 18 3.77 23.49 -4.04
N LEU A 19 4.68 23.65 -5.00
CA LEU A 19 4.39 24.30 -6.29
C LEU A 19 3.65 23.38 -7.28
N LEU A 20 3.65 22.06 -7.05
CA LEU A 20 3.02 21.07 -7.94
C LEU A 20 1.52 20.85 -7.66
N VAL A 21 0.99 21.36 -6.54
CA VAL A 21 -0.42 21.19 -6.14
C VAL A 21 -1.32 22.35 -6.58
N ALA A 22 -0.76 23.43 -7.15
CA ALA A 22 -1.50 24.67 -7.43
C ALA A 22 -2.13 24.77 -8.84
N GLN A 23 -2.13 23.72 -9.67
CA GLN A 23 -2.72 23.78 -11.03
C GLN A 23 -4.13 23.20 -11.15
N ALA A 24 -4.79 22.84 -10.05
CA ALA A 24 -6.18 22.40 -10.08
C ALA A 24 -7.11 23.52 -9.62
N GLY A 25 -7.64 24.30 -10.57
CA GLY A 25 -8.85 25.09 -10.32
C GLY A 25 -8.86 26.47 -10.95
N ALA A 26 -9.26 26.55 -12.22
CA ALA A 26 -10.03 27.69 -12.75
C ALA A 26 -10.52 27.38 -14.16
N GLN A 27 -11.74 26.84 -14.32
CA GLN A 27 -12.64 27.23 -15.42
C GLN A 27 -14.08 27.19 -14.94
N THR A 28 -14.61 28.40 -14.75
CA THR A 28 -15.98 28.77 -14.39
C THR A 28 -16.98 28.44 -15.50
N SER A 29 -18.11 27.89 -15.08
CA SER A 29 -19.31 27.52 -15.84
C SER A 29 -19.85 28.64 -16.74
N HIS A 30 -19.76 28.47 -18.06
CA HIS A 30 -20.61 29.15 -19.06
C HIS A 30 -20.66 28.31 -20.37
N TYR A 31 -21.25 27.11 -20.33
CA TYR A 31 -21.47 26.28 -21.54
C TYR A 31 -22.88 25.66 -21.64
N LEU A 32 -23.81 26.02 -20.74
CA LEU A 32 -25.08 25.30 -20.57
C LEU A 32 -26.24 25.71 -21.49
N ALA A 33 -26.04 26.47 -22.58
CA ALA A 33 -27.20 27.02 -23.30
C ALA A 33 -27.25 26.92 -24.83
N SER A 34 -26.26 26.39 -25.55
CA SER A 34 -26.36 26.24 -27.03
C SER A 34 -25.40 25.21 -27.61
N ASP A 35 -25.33 24.01 -27.04
CA ASP A 35 -24.63 22.90 -27.72
C ASP A 35 -25.57 22.25 -28.76
N PRO A 36 -25.27 22.32 -30.07
CA PRO A 36 -26.04 21.65 -31.11
C PRO A 36 -26.12 20.13 -30.92
N ALA A 37 -25.16 19.49 -30.24
CA ALA A 37 -25.17 18.05 -29.94
C ALA A 37 -26.28 17.65 -28.95
N VAL A 38 -26.66 18.54 -28.03
CA VAL A 38 -27.78 18.29 -27.09
C VAL A 38 -29.13 18.35 -27.82
N ARG A 39 -29.22 19.13 -28.90
CA ARG A 39 -30.43 19.21 -29.73
C ARG A 39 -30.65 17.92 -30.53
N GLU A 40 -29.60 17.39 -31.13
CA GLU A 40 -29.66 16.13 -31.89
C GLU A 40 -29.94 14.92 -30.99
N MET A 41 -29.45 14.92 -29.74
CA MET A 41 -29.80 13.89 -28.75
C MET A 41 -31.31 13.87 -28.46
N ARG A 42 -31.96 15.03 -28.35
CA ARG A 42 -33.41 15.13 -28.13
C ARG A 42 -34.23 14.65 -29.34
N GLU A 43 -33.76 14.90 -30.56
CA GLU A 43 -34.42 14.42 -31.78
C GLU A 43 -34.31 12.90 -31.94
N SER A 44 -33.26 12.27 -31.41
CA SER A 44 -33.10 10.80 -31.45
C SER A 44 -34.00 10.03 -30.46
N LEU A 45 -34.50 10.70 -29.42
CA LEU A 45 -35.33 10.12 -28.37
C LEU A 45 -36.81 9.97 -28.78
N ASP A 46 -37.26 10.68 -29.82
CA ASP A 46 -38.66 10.72 -30.26
C ASP A 46 -38.96 9.74 -31.42
N MET A 47 -38.01 8.86 -31.75
CA MET A 47 -38.19 7.87 -32.81
C MET A 47 -38.86 6.59 -32.26
N PRO A 48 -40.02 6.15 -32.78
CA PRO A 48 -40.65 4.90 -32.37
C PRO A 48 -39.76 3.71 -32.78
N ARG A 49 -39.25 2.95 -31.81
CA ARG A 49 -38.37 1.81 -32.06
C ARG A 49 -39.20 0.56 -32.41
N PRO A 50 -38.94 -0.14 -33.54
CA PRO A 50 -39.54 -1.45 -33.77
C PRO A 50 -38.89 -2.48 -32.83
N SER A 51 -39.73 -3.26 -32.16
CA SER A 51 -39.33 -4.28 -31.21
C SER A 51 -38.58 -5.44 -31.89
N THR A 52 -37.29 -5.59 -31.58
CA THR A 52 -36.56 -6.84 -31.80
C THR A 52 -35.84 -7.24 -30.52
N ALA A 53 -36.14 -8.45 -30.07
CA ALA A 53 -35.57 -9.10 -28.90
C ALA A 53 -34.05 -9.28 -29.05
N GLY A 54 -33.31 -8.99 -27.98
CA GLY A 54 -31.86 -9.15 -27.92
C GLY A 54 -31.27 -8.50 -26.67
N ASP A 55 -31.52 -9.09 -25.51
CA ASP A 55 -30.83 -8.74 -24.27
C ASP A 55 -29.34 -9.11 -24.40
N ALA A 56 -28.51 -8.11 -24.69
CA ALA A 56 -27.07 -8.14 -24.44
C ALA A 56 -26.76 -7.00 -23.47
N ALA A 57 -27.09 -7.20 -22.20
CA ALA A 57 -26.57 -6.37 -21.12
C ALA A 57 -25.05 -6.61 -21.04
N ALA A 58 -24.28 -5.64 -21.51
CA ALA A 58 -22.88 -5.52 -21.18
C ALA A 58 -22.79 -5.19 -19.67
N SER A 59 -22.71 -6.23 -18.85
CA SER A 59 -22.28 -6.13 -17.47
C SER A 59 -20.81 -5.74 -17.48
N ASP A 60 -20.53 -4.43 -17.36
CA ASP A 60 -19.22 -3.95 -16.93
C ASP A 60 -19.05 -4.32 -15.46
N SER A 61 -18.74 -5.59 -15.21
CA SER A 61 -18.31 -6.03 -13.89
C SER A 61 -16.85 -5.60 -13.74
N LEU A 62 -16.63 -4.39 -13.23
CA LEU A 62 -15.40 -4.12 -12.51
C LEU A 62 -15.28 -5.21 -11.42
N PRO A 63 -14.20 -6.00 -11.38
CA PRO A 63 -13.98 -6.86 -10.24
C PRO A 63 -13.74 -5.94 -9.06
N MET A 64 -14.76 -5.74 -8.22
CA MET A 64 -14.60 -5.21 -6.89
C MET A 64 -13.96 -6.33 -6.08
N THR A 65 -12.67 -6.57 -6.29
CA THR A 65 -11.86 -7.39 -5.39
C THR A 65 -11.94 -6.68 -4.06
N ALA A 66 -12.68 -7.26 -3.11
CA ALA A 66 -12.73 -6.74 -1.77
C ALA A 66 -11.29 -6.53 -1.27
N PRO A 67 -10.98 -5.38 -0.64
CA PRO A 67 -9.64 -5.14 -0.14
C PRO A 67 -9.26 -6.26 0.82
N LEU A 68 -8.11 -6.86 0.58
CA LEU A 68 -7.57 -7.90 1.44
C LEU A 68 -7.21 -7.28 2.79
N ASN A 69 -7.91 -7.70 3.85
CA ASN A 69 -7.58 -7.30 5.21
C ASN A 69 -6.57 -8.29 5.81
N VAL A 70 -5.38 -7.80 6.15
CA VAL A 70 -4.28 -8.52 6.79
C VAL A 70 -4.01 -8.02 8.21
N SER A 71 -4.92 -7.23 8.79
CA SER A 71 -4.85 -6.84 10.21
C SER A 71 -4.91 -8.07 11.11
N GLY A 72 -4.25 -8.01 12.26
CA GLY A 72 -4.24 -9.12 13.21
C GLY A 72 -2.90 -9.37 13.87
N ILE A 73 -2.80 -10.55 14.47
CA ILE A 73 -1.56 -11.06 15.04
C ILE A 73 -0.83 -11.89 13.99
N TRP A 74 0.46 -11.61 13.82
CA TRP A 74 1.34 -12.30 12.90
C TRP A 74 2.49 -12.92 13.66
N HIS A 75 2.78 -14.18 13.35
CA HIS A 75 3.99 -14.87 13.80
C HIS A 75 4.80 -15.24 12.58
N LEU A 76 6.07 -14.84 12.54
CA LEU A 76 6.98 -15.13 11.44
C LEU A 76 8.21 -15.87 11.95
N GLU A 77 8.63 -16.87 11.18
CA GLU A 77 9.87 -17.61 11.37
C GLU A 77 10.78 -17.39 10.16
N LEU A 78 11.99 -16.88 10.42
CA LEU A 78 13.01 -16.64 9.40
C LEU A 78 14.02 -17.79 9.38
N THR A 79 14.60 -18.05 8.21
CA THR A 79 15.61 -19.12 8.05
C THR A 79 16.90 -18.92 8.85
N ASP A 80 17.19 -17.70 9.32
CA ASP A 80 18.33 -17.44 10.21
C ASP A 80 18.05 -17.75 11.69
N GLY A 81 16.87 -18.30 12.01
CA GLY A 81 16.45 -18.63 13.36
C GLY A 81 15.79 -17.48 14.12
N THR A 82 15.64 -16.31 13.49
CA THR A 82 14.89 -15.18 14.07
C THR A 82 13.39 -15.48 14.04
N SER A 83 12.71 -15.18 15.15
CA SER A 83 11.24 -15.18 15.24
C SER A 83 10.71 -13.77 15.43
N ILE A 84 9.62 -13.42 14.74
CA ILE A 84 9.02 -12.08 14.78
C ILE A 84 7.52 -12.21 15.08
N ASP A 85 7.08 -11.61 16.18
CA ASP A 85 5.68 -11.51 16.57
C ASP A 85 5.19 -10.09 16.36
N LEU A 86 4.14 -9.87 15.56
CA LEU A 86 3.63 -8.55 15.22
C LEU A 86 2.12 -8.44 15.51
N ALA A 87 1.70 -7.25 15.92
CA ALA A 87 0.31 -6.81 15.94
C ALA A 87 0.14 -5.73 14.88
N LEU A 88 -0.55 -6.06 13.78
CA LEU A 88 -0.73 -5.18 12.61
C LEU A 88 -2.13 -4.58 12.57
N ASN A 89 -2.20 -3.28 12.30
CA ASN A 89 -3.41 -2.57 11.93
C ASN A 89 -3.31 -2.12 10.47
N GLN A 90 -4.43 -2.06 9.79
CA GLN A 90 -4.51 -1.67 8.39
C GLN A 90 -5.42 -0.45 8.21
N SER A 91 -4.98 0.47 7.35
CA SER A 91 -5.79 1.55 6.80
C SER A 91 -5.58 1.56 5.30
N ASP A 92 -6.61 1.16 4.56
CA ASP A 92 -6.53 0.89 3.12
C ASP A 92 -5.41 -0.12 2.82
N ASP A 93 -4.43 0.24 1.99
CA ASP A 93 -3.29 -0.60 1.66
C ASP A 93 -2.11 -0.44 2.63
N VAL A 94 -2.18 0.51 3.58
CA VAL A 94 -1.08 0.84 4.49
C VAL A 94 -1.21 0.04 5.80
N LEU A 95 -0.08 -0.49 6.26
CA LEU A 95 0.02 -1.25 7.50
C LEU A 95 0.93 -0.56 8.49
N PHE A 96 0.55 -0.62 9.77
CA PHE A 96 1.37 -0.13 10.86
C PHE A 96 1.11 -0.95 12.12
N GLY A 97 2.11 -1.04 12.98
CA GLY A 97 1.99 -1.85 14.16
C GLY A 97 3.24 -1.86 15.01
N ARG A 98 3.26 -2.82 15.93
CA ARG A 98 4.37 -3.08 16.84
C ARG A 98 4.52 -4.57 17.04
N GLY A 99 5.65 -4.97 17.58
CA GLY A 99 5.92 -6.37 17.83
C GLY A 99 7.20 -6.60 18.59
N ASN A 100 7.65 -7.84 18.54
CA ASN A 100 8.91 -8.27 19.11
C ASN A 100 9.70 -9.05 18.06
N VAL A 101 11.01 -8.85 18.05
CA VAL A 101 11.98 -9.66 17.31
C VAL A 101 12.79 -10.45 18.33
N THR A 102 12.76 -11.77 18.20
CA THR A 102 13.52 -12.69 19.04
C THR A 102 14.65 -13.28 18.21
N ALA A 103 15.87 -12.81 18.47
CA ALA A 103 17.11 -13.29 17.88
C ALA A 103 18.23 -13.20 18.93
N PRO A 104 19.34 -13.95 18.82
CA PRO A 104 20.47 -13.75 19.72
C PRO A 104 20.94 -12.27 19.71
N PRO A 105 21.13 -11.62 20.87
CA PRO A 105 21.21 -12.19 22.23
C PRO A 105 19.90 -12.24 23.03
N GLY A 106 18.76 -11.80 22.48
CA GLY A 106 17.48 -11.83 23.18
C GLY A 106 16.34 -11.12 22.44
N LEU A 107 15.22 -10.98 23.16
CA LEU A 107 14.03 -10.31 22.63
C LEU A 107 14.22 -8.79 22.57
N LYS A 108 13.86 -8.19 21.43
CA LYS A 108 13.82 -6.73 21.21
C LYS A 108 12.40 -6.33 20.82
N GLN A 109 11.91 -5.23 21.35
CA GLN A 109 10.69 -4.62 20.80
C GLN A 109 10.97 -4.09 19.39
N ALA A 110 9.94 -4.02 18.56
CA ALA A 110 10.05 -3.52 17.19
C ALA A 110 8.84 -2.69 16.78
N ALA A 111 9.09 -1.69 15.94
CA ALA A 111 8.08 -1.03 15.15
C ALA A 111 7.96 -1.73 13.80
N VAL A 112 6.76 -1.73 13.23
CA VAL A 112 6.53 -2.26 11.89
C VAL A 112 5.67 -1.29 11.09
N SER A 113 6.07 -1.08 9.85
CA SER A 113 5.27 -0.45 8.81
C SER A 113 5.23 -1.37 7.61
N GLY A 114 4.23 -1.22 6.75
CA GLY A 114 4.13 -2.05 5.58
C GLY A 114 3.06 -1.60 4.61
N MET A 115 2.89 -2.41 3.57
CA MET A 115 1.86 -2.21 2.58
C MET A 115 1.40 -3.56 2.04
N VAL A 116 0.11 -3.65 1.73
CA VAL A 116 -0.46 -4.75 0.97
C VAL A 116 -0.77 -4.27 -0.45
N SER A 117 -0.40 -5.05 -1.46
CA SER A 117 -0.74 -4.79 -2.85
C SER A 117 -1.10 -6.10 -3.55
N GLY A 118 -2.38 -6.25 -3.89
CA GLY A 118 -2.93 -7.52 -4.36
C GLY A 118 -2.74 -8.61 -3.30
N SER A 119 -1.95 -9.64 -3.62
CA SER A 119 -1.58 -10.71 -2.68
C SER A 119 -0.17 -10.58 -2.12
N ASN A 120 0.54 -9.47 -2.35
CA ASN A 120 1.86 -9.25 -1.79
C ASN A 120 1.75 -8.38 -0.54
N LEU A 121 2.17 -8.93 0.59
CA LEU A 121 2.35 -8.21 1.84
C LEU A 121 3.82 -7.86 2.01
N LYS A 122 4.14 -6.57 2.10
CA LYS A 122 5.49 -6.08 2.43
C LYS A 122 5.50 -5.47 3.83
N LEU A 123 6.50 -5.83 4.62
CA LEU A 123 6.70 -5.34 5.97
C LEU A 123 8.15 -4.89 6.14
N ASP A 124 8.33 -3.72 6.73
CA ASP A 124 9.60 -3.22 7.23
C ASP A 124 9.54 -3.23 8.76
N VAL A 125 10.32 -4.12 9.38
CA VAL A 125 10.38 -4.28 10.83
C VAL A 125 11.70 -3.73 11.34
N VAL A 126 11.62 -2.78 12.28
CA VAL A 126 12.79 -2.11 12.87
C VAL A 126 12.76 -2.32 14.38
N PRO A 127 13.71 -3.10 14.94
CA PRO A 127 13.90 -3.20 16.38
C PRO A 127 14.19 -1.83 17.01
N THR A 128 13.82 -1.65 18.28
CA THR A 128 13.94 -0.36 18.99
C THR A 128 15.36 0.14 19.18
N ASP A 129 16.37 -0.73 19.03
CA ASP A 129 17.79 -0.32 19.04
C ASP A 129 18.21 0.39 17.74
N GLY A 130 17.41 0.28 16.67
CA GLY A 130 17.68 0.89 15.38
C GLY A 130 18.90 0.34 14.64
N MET A 131 19.42 -0.83 15.06
CA MET A 131 20.64 -1.40 14.51
C MET A 131 20.41 -2.30 13.30
N GLU A 132 19.17 -2.72 13.10
CA GLU A 132 18.75 -3.69 12.09
C GLU A 132 17.43 -3.27 11.44
N LEU A 133 17.20 -3.72 10.20
CA LEU A 133 15.91 -3.62 9.51
C LEU A 133 15.64 -4.94 8.81
N TYR A 134 14.43 -5.49 8.99
CA TYR A 134 13.97 -6.68 8.30
C TYR A 134 12.92 -6.26 7.27
N ALA A 135 13.29 -6.32 5.99
CA ALA A 135 12.37 -6.13 4.88
C ALA A 135 11.81 -7.49 4.47
N ILE A 136 10.52 -7.73 4.68
CA ILE A 136 9.85 -9.02 4.52
C ILE A 136 8.80 -8.88 3.42
N SER A 137 8.70 -9.87 2.54
CA SER A 137 7.66 -9.96 1.52
C SER A 137 7.01 -11.34 1.58
N LEU A 138 5.68 -11.39 1.69
CA LEU A 138 4.89 -12.62 1.80
C LEU A 138 3.85 -12.69 0.67
N ASP A 139 3.62 -13.89 0.14
CA ASP A 139 2.46 -14.18 -0.71
C ASP A 139 1.32 -14.69 0.17
N VAL A 140 0.30 -13.87 0.37
CA VAL A 140 -0.85 -14.17 1.24
C VAL A 140 -2.00 -14.85 0.51
N SER A 141 -1.82 -15.18 -0.78
CA SER A 141 -2.82 -15.92 -1.57
C SER A 141 -2.73 -17.44 -1.41
N LYS A 142 -1.67 -17.97 -0.79
CA LYS A 142 -1.36 -19.40 -0.72
C LYS A 142 -1.04 -19.82 0.70
N LEU A 143 -1.52 -21.00 1.08
CA LEU A 143 -1.17 -21.65 2.33
C LEU A 143 -0.17 -22.79 2.07
N PRO A 144 0.88 -22.95 2.90
CA PRO A 144 1.24 -22.09 4.04
C PRO A 144 1.71 -20.70 3.61
N LEU A 145 1.45 -19.67 4.43
CA LEU A 145 1.92 -18.32 4.18
C LEU A 145 3.45 -18.31 4.20
N ALA A 146 4.05 -17.89 3.10
CA ALA A 146 5.49 -17.93 2.93
C ALA A 146 5.97 -16.79 2.04
N GLY A 147 7.27 -16.52 2.11
CA GLY A 147 7.93 -15.57 1.25
C GLY A 147 9.41 -15.44 1.57
N SER A 148 9.92 -14.23 1.44
CA SER A 148 11.34 -13.92 1.61
C SER A 148 11.55 -12.75 2.56
N TYR A 149 12.77 -12.64 3.05
CA TYR A 149 13.22 -11.47 3.79
C TYR A 149 14.63 -11.06 3.38
N THR A 150 14.96 -9.80 3.64
CA THR A 150 16.31 -9.27 3.65
C THR A 150 16.54 -8.53 4.97
N ARG A 151 17.58 -8.92 5.71
CA ARG A 151 18.06 -8.25 6.91
C ARG A 151 19.17 -7.28 6.55
N PHE A 152 19.00 -6.01 6.90
CA PHE A 152 20.02 -4.97 6.84
C PHE A 152 20.52 -4.66 8.25
N GLY A 153 21.77 -4.23 8.38
CA GLY A 153 22.31 -3.77 9.67
C GLY A 153 23.52 -2.84 9.51
N VAL A 154 23.84 -2.09 10.56
CA VAL A 154 24.79 -0.96 10.51
C VAL A 154 26.23 -1.35 10.12
N TYR A 155 26.61 -2.63 10.21
CA TYR A 155 27.97 -3.12 9.90
C TYR A 155 28.01 -4.49 9.20
N ILE A 156 26.90 -4.89 8.61
CA ILE A 156 26.76 -6.19 7.94
C ILE A 156 26.26 -6.01 6.52
N GLU A 157 26.69 -6.90 5.62
CA GLU A 157 26.08 -6.99 4.30
C GLU A 157 24.62 -7.45 4.42
N PRO A 158 23.73 -7.05 3.49
CA PRO A 158 22.36 -7.53 3.48
C PRO A 158 22.31 -9.05 3.37
N GLN A 159 21.60 -9.69 4.30
CA GLN A 159 21.42 -11.14 4.32
C GLN A 159 19.99 -11.47 3.92
N SER A 160 19.82 -12.34 2.93
CA SER A 160 18.49 -12.76 2.46
C SER A 160 18.20 -14.21 2.79
N GLY A 161 16.93 -14.52 2.98
CA GLY A 161 16.45 -15.86 3.27
C GLY A 161 14.96 -16.00 3.00
N THR A 162 14.38 -17.10 3.49
CA THR A 162 12.94 -17.33 3.39
C THR A 162 12.26 -17.09 4.73
N ALA A 163 10.98 -16.73 4.65
CA ALA A 163 10.12 -16.49 5.81
C ALA A 163 8.89 -17.39 5.70
N ARG A 164 8.46 -17.94 6.84
CA ARG A 164 7.16 -18.59 6.99
C ARG A 164 6.33 -17.78 7.96
N ALA A 165 5.03 -17.74 7.75
CA ALA A 165 4.14 -16.96 8.59
C ALA A 165 2.89 -17.73 9.01
N ALA A 166 2.38 -17.37 10.18
CA ALA A 166 1.04 -17.67 10.64
C ALA A 166 0.33 -16.35 10.95
N TRP A 167 -0.94 -16.27 10.61
CA TRP A 167 -1.76 -15.06 10.77
C TRP A 167 -3.07 -15.41 11.46
N MET A 168 -3.45 -14.57 12.43
CA MET A 168 -4.73 -14.61 13.12
C MET A 168 -5.41 -13.24 12.98
N PRO A 169 -6.55 -13.13 12.28
CA PRO A 169 -7.23 -11.84 12.07
C PRO A 169 -7.80 -11.27 13.36
N TYR A 170 -7.95 -9.93 13.39
CA TYR A 170 -8.76 -9.23 14.40
C TYR A 170 -10.24 -9.26 14.06
#